data_AF-A0A7K8LIY4-F1
#
_entry.id   AF-A0A7K8LIY4-F1
#
_cell.length_a   1.000
_cell.length_b   1.000
_cell.length_c   1.000
_cell.angle_alpha   90.00
_cell.angle_beta   90.00
_cell.angle_gamma   90.00
#
_symmetry.space_group_name_H-M   'P 1'
#
loop_
_entity.id
_entity.type
_entity.pdbx_description
1 polymer ?
#
loop_
_entity_poly.entity_id
_entity_poly.type
_entity_poly.pdbx_seq_one_letter_code
_entity_poly.pdbx_strand_id
1 'polypeptide(L)'
;PLGLKESVLPTQRSSLSNAGGNFFMAGVGFSFIFSWLLMLLVLITFVLGGNIYMLVCESWHNQQLFQLLDTPGLIPSFNLSELLGQEGGTVNFSEMYRQCQRDAALWQTLHLDQTMSLDELLNISQYTGEISVAFEKVNITLSPISLLSQRQRDVLLNASRAGQPPDFTPTLEQLNQNVTQGSLLDLAAELEQLADKVDVGVREDLRADARKLRELDEEMQTSFSEPLQSLKENIHSVQSGAAQLEAWTKAALDKASETEEFLEREMANIIKNETWAFLEELLDFFETYISWAKSRLTGDVARCKPIAQTLDNVEAITCDYILDSLNAFWFSLGWCTFFLLPSIILTVRLAKFYRRMNFADVYRPPTFDFYKIPRPSTRH
;
A
#
# COMPACT_ATOMS: atom_id res chain seq x y z
N PRO A 1 -71.52 23.39 -4.98
CA PRO A 1 -71.07 22.76 -3.71
C PRO A 1 -72.25 22.15 -2.94
N LEU A 2 -72.18 20.86 -2.59
CA LEU A 2 -73.26 20.15 -1.89
C LEU A 2 -73.54 20.81 -0.52
N GLY A 3 -74.64 21.56 -0.41
CA GLY A 3 -75.16 22.03 0.87
C GLY A 3 -75.70 23.47 0.89
N LEU A 4 -75.27 24.34 -0.01
CA LEU A 4 -75.73 25.73 -0.12
C LEU A 4 -76.60 25.89 -1.37
N LYS A 5 -77.90 26.16 -1.20
CA LYS A 5 -78.81 26.55 -2.28
C LYS A 5 -79.10 28.05 -2.12
N GLU A 6 -78.75 28.85 -3.12
CA GLU A 6 -78.81 30.32 -3.08
C GLU A 6 -80.23 30.87 -2.86
N SER A 7 -81.26 30.08 -3.22
CA SER A 7 -82.68 30.42 -3.10
C SER A 7 -83.34 30.01 -1.77
N VAL A 8 -82.60 29.50 -0.78
CA VAL A 8 -83.17 28.99 0.48
C VAL A 8 -83.03 30.02 1.61
N LEU A 9 -84.14 30.30 2.29
CA LEU A 9 -84.20 31.19 3.45
C LEU A 9 -83.19 30.74 4.55
N PRO A 10 -82.52 31.68 5.26
CA PRO A 10 -81.52 31.36 6.29
C PRO A 10 -81.99 30.40 7.40
N THR A 11 -83.30 30.32 7.64
CA THR A 11 -83.95 29.41 8.60
C THR A 11 -84.10 27.97 8.11
N GLN A 12 -83.99 27.72 6.80
CA GLN A 12 -84.20 26.40 6.18
C GLN A 12 -82.91 25.75 5.63
N ARG A 13 -81.72 26.25 6.00
CA ARG A 13 -80.43 25.70 5.56
C ARG A 13 -80.25 24.23 5.98
N SER A 14 -79.56 23.42 5.19
CA SER A 14 -79.33 22.00 5.47
C SER A 14 -78.54 21.76 6.77
N SER A 15 -78.70 20.59 7.40
CA SER A 15 -77.95 20.21 8.61
C SER A 15 -76.43 20.21 8.35
N LEU A 16 -76.02 19.73 7.18
CA LEU A 16 -74.62 19.73 6.74
C LEU A 16 -74.04 21.14 6.62
N SER A 17 -74.80 22.10 6.08
CA SER A 17 -74.38 23.50 6.00
C SER A 17 -74.23 24.12 7.39
N ASN A 18 -75.17 23.86 8.31
CA ASN A 18 -75.10 24.34 9.68
C ASN A 18 -73.91 23.73 10.45
N ALA A 19 -73.64 22.44 10.26
CA ALA A 19 -72.46 21.77 10.81
C ALA A 19 -71.16 22.42 10.31
N GLY A 20 -71.04 22.68 9.00
CA GLY A 20 -69.89 23.38 8.42
C GLY A 20 -69.70 24.79 8.99
N GLY A 21 -70.79 25.53 9.21
CA GLY A 21 -70.76 26.84 9.87
C GLY A 21 -70.30 26.79 11.33
N ASN A 22 -70.68 25.74 12.07
CA ASN A 22 -70.19 25.51 13.44
C ASN A 22 -68.71 25.08 13.45
N PHE A 23 -68.27 24.24 12.51
CA PHE A 23 -66.86 23.90 12.34
C PHE A 23 -66.00 25.13 12.02
N PHE A 24 -66.47 26.04 11.16
CA PHE A 24 -65.79 27.31 10.91
C PHE A 24 -65.64 28.17 12.17
N MET A 25 -66.71 28.28 12.98
CA MET A 25 -66.63 29.02 14.25
C MET A 25 -65.75 28.33 15.30
N ALA A 26 -65.76 27.00 15.36
CA ALA A 26 -64.86 26.23 16.22
C ALA A 26 -63.39 26.43 15.79
N GLY A 27 -63.11 26.39 14.48
CA GLY A 27 -61.79 26.66 13.92
C GLY A 27 -61.29 28.08 14.24
N VAL A 28 -62.16 29.10 14.17
CA VAL A 28 -61.83 30.46 14.62
C VAL A 28 -61.48 30.48 16.11
N GLY A 29 -62.26 29.80 16.95
CA GLY A 29 -61.98 29.67 18.38
C GLY A 29 -60.62 29.02 18.65
N PHE A 30 -60.32 27.90 17.98
CA PHE A 30 -59.02 27.23 18.08
C PHE A 30 -57.87 28.13 17.62
N SER A 31 -58.02 28.81 16.49
CA SER A 31 -57.03 29.76 15.98
C SER A 31 -56.75 30.88 16.99
N PHE A 32 -57.76 31.43 17.68
CA PHE A 32 -57.54 32.44 18.72
C PHE A 32 -56.81 31.86 19.95
N ILE A 33 -57.17 30.67 20.41
CA ILE A 33 -56.57 30.02 21.58
C ILE A 33 -55.08 29.70 21.34
N PHE A 34 -54.74 29.22 20.14
CA PHE A 34 -53.39 28.76 19.82
C PHE A 34 -52.52 29.80 19.08
N SER A 35 -53.09 30.91 18.61
CA SER A 35 -52.34 31.94 17.86
C SER A 35 -51.15 32.51 18.64
N TRP A 36 -51.33 32.80 19.93
CA TRP A 36 -50.23 33.33 20.75
C TRP A 36 -49.11 32.30 20.97
N LEU A 37 -49.45 31.02 21.12
CA LEU A 37 -48.47 29.93 21.23
C LEU A 37 -47.69 29.76 19.93
N LEU A 38 -48.39 29.81 18.79
CA LEU A 38 -47.77 29.69 17.48
C LEU A 38 -46.87 30.90 17.17
N MET A 39 -47.31 32.11 17.51
CA MET A 39 -46.50 33.33 17.42
C MET A 39 -45.26 33.27 18.33
N LEU A 40 -45.40 32.79 19.56
CA LEU A 40 -44.29 32.61 20.50
C LEU A 40 -43.28 31.58 19.98
N LEU A 41 -43.76 30.44 19.45
CA LEU A 41 -42.91 29.42 18.84
C LEU A 41 -42.11 30.00 17.67
N VAL A 42 -42.77 30.70 16.74
CA VAL A 42 -42.11 31.35 15.59
C VAL A 42 -41.03 32.31 16.08
N LEU A 43 -41.34 33.17 17.07
CA LEU A 43 -40.39 34.14 17.59
C LEU A 43 -39.16 33.48 18.22
N ILE A 44 -39.34 32.44 19.04
CA ILE A 44 -38.21 31.70 19.64
C ILE A 44 -37.35 31.07 18.55
N THR A 45 -37.97 30.36 17.60
CA THR A 45 -37.22 29.69 16.52
C THR A 45 -36.56 30.67 15.55
N PHE A 46 -37.16 31.85 15.32
CA PHE A 46 -36.55 32.92 14.53
C PHE A 46 -35.33 33.52 15.22
N VAL A 47 -35.45 33.84 16.52
CA VAL A 47 -34.33 34.41 17.29
C VAL A 47 -33.19 33.41 17.34
N LEU A 48 -33.47 32.13 17.61
CA LEU A 48 -32.45 31.09 17.64
C LEU A 48 -31.88 30.84 16.24
N GLY A 49 -32.69 30.44 15.26
CA GLY A 49 -32.22 30.09 13.92
C GLY A 49 -31.50 31.23 13.21
N GLY A 50 -32.13 32.41 13.16
CA GLY A 50 -31.57 33.56 12.43
C GLY A 50 -30.29 34.12 13.05
N ASN A 51 -30.23 34.29 14.38
CA ASN A 51 -29.03 34.84 15.02
C ASN A 51 -27.91 33.82 15.13
N ILE A 52 -28.22 32.54 15.42
CA ILE A 52 -27.19 31.50 15.52
C ILE A 52 -26.57 31.25 14.15
N TYR A 53 -27.36 31.23 13.07
CA TYR A 53 -26.83 31.09 11.72
C TYR A 53 -25.82 32.20 11.37
N MET A 54 -26.21 33.46 11.59
CA MET A 54 -25.33 34.61 11.30
C MET A 54 -24.06 34.65 12.17
N LEU A 55 -24.15 34.25 13.43
CA LEU A 55 -23.03 34.35 14.38
C LEU A 55 -22.09 33.13 14.32
N VAL A 56 -22.62 31.94 14.01
CA VAL A 56 -21.84 30.71 14.02
C VAL A 56 -21.46 30.30 12.60
N CYS A 57 -22.43 30.11 11.70
CA CYS A 57 -22.13 29.57 10.37
C CYS A 57 -21.35 30.56 9.50
N GLU A 58 -21.77 31.82 9.46
CA GLU A 58 -21.08 32.81 8.63
C GLU A 58 -19.71 33.19 9.20
N SER A 59 -19.55 33.23 10.52
CA SER A 59 -18.25 33.44 11.16
C SER A 59 -17.32 32.22 11.08
N TRP A 60 -17.86 31.00 11.03
CA TRP A 60 -17.08 29.77 10.83
C TRP A 60 -16.58 29.70 9.38
N HIS A 61 -17.44 29.92 8.41
CA HIS A 61 -17.10 29.93 6.98
C HIS A 61 -16.01 30.96 6.66
N ASN A 62 -16.13 32.18 7.22
CA ASN A 62 -15.14 33.25 7.05
C ASN A 62 -13.90 33.08 7.94
N GLN A 63 -13.79 32.00 8.71
CA GLN A 63 -12.73 31.73 9.69
C GLN A 63 -12.55 32.81 10.77
N GLN A 64 -13.49 33.74 10.89
CA GLN A 64 -13.51 34.79 11.92
C GLN A 64 -13.66 34.18 13.31
N LEU A 65 -14.38 33.06 13.41
CA LEU A 65 -14.54 32.32 14.65
C LEU A 65 -13.21 31.74 15.13
N PHE A 66 -12.35 31.27 14.22
CA PHE A 66 -11.01 30.78 14.56
C PHE A 66 -10.05 31.91 14.95
N GLN A 67 -10.14 33.07 14.32
CA GLN A 67 -9.39 34.27 14.74
C GLN A 67 -9.78 34.74 16.14
N LEU A 68 -11.04 34.51 16.54
CA LEU A 68 -11.52 34.77 17.89
C LEU A 68 -10.86 33.86 18.92
N LEU A 69 -10.70 32.56 18.60
CA LEU A 69 -9.98 31.61 19.45
C LEU A 69 -8.48 31.93 19.53
N ASP A 70 -7.92 32.51 18.48
CA ASP A 70 -6.51 32.92 18.43
C ASP A 70 -6.22 34.21 19.21
N THR A 71 -7.25 34.97 19.60
CA THR A 71 -7.09 36.24 20.32
C THR A 71 -6.88 36.00 21.81
N PRO A 72 -5.67 36.26 22.36
CA PRO A 72 -5.38 35.98 23.76
C PRO A 72 -6.22 36.86 24.70
N GLY A 73 -6.80 36.24 25.72
CA GLY A 73 -7.58 36.93 26.76
C GLY A 73 -9.07 37.13 26.46
N LEU A 74 -9.55 36.73 25.28
CA LEU A 74 -10.97 36.80 24.95
C LEU A 74 -11.78 35.63 25.53
N ILE A 75 -11.20 34.42 25.55
CA ILE A 75 -11.75 33.26 26.23
C ILE A 75 -10.93 33.01 27.50
N PRO A 76 -11.50 33.20 28.70
CA PRO A 76 -10.77 32.96 29.94
C PRO A 76 -10.36 31.47 30.01
N SER A 77 -9.09 31.20 30.36
CA SER A 77 -8.47 29.86 30.50
C SER A 77 -8.17 29.05 29.23
N PHE A 78 -8.41 29.58 28.03
CA PHE A 78 -8.02 28.91 26.79
C PHE A 78 -6.74 29.52 26.22
N ASN A 79 -5.64 28.79 26.29
CA ASN A 79 -4.41 29.09 25.57
C ASN A 79 -3.92 27.81 24.90
N LEU A 80 -4.05 27.75 23.57
CA LEU A 80 -3.66 26.58 22.78
C LEU A 80 -2.16 26.26 22.93
N SER A 81 -1.32 27.29 23.07
CA SER A 81 0.13 27.13 23.19
C SER A 81 0.51 26.51 24.54
N GLU A 82 -0.20 26.88 25.61
CA GLU A 82 -0.05 26.29 26.94
C GLU A 82 -0.55 24.84 27.00
N LEU A 83 -1.69 24.56 26.34
CA LEU A 83 -2.24 23.19 26.24
C LEU A 83 -1.31 22.24 25.48
N LEU A 84 -0.60 22.74 24.47
CA LEU A 84 0.38 21.99 23.70
C LEU A 84 1.75 21.91 24.38
N GLY A 85 1.94 22.54 25.55
CA GLY A 85 3.19 22.54 26.28
C GLY A 85 4.32 23.34 25.59
N GLN A 86 3.97 24.29 24.72
CA GLN A 86 4.92 25.07 23.93
C GLN A 86 5.18 26.41 24.62
N GLU A 87 6.25 26.46 25.43
CA GLU A 87 6.69 27.69 26.09
C GLU A 87 7.29 28.66 25.05
N GLY A 88 6.54 29.69 24.65
CA GLY A 88 7.04 30.81 23.85
C GLY A 88 6.69 30.80 22.35
N GLY A 89 6.03 29.75 21.84
CA GLY A 89 5.47 29.74 20.48
C GLY A 89 4.01 30.22 20.48
N THR A 90 3.60 31.01 19.49
CA THR A 90 2.18 31.35 19.25
C THR A 90 1.61 30.39 18.21
N VAL A 91 0.97 29.31 18.65
CA VAL A 91 0.23 28.43 17.73
C VAL A 91 -1.12 29.04 17.46
N ASN A 92 -1.32 29.52 16.24
CA ASN A 92 -2.59 30.06 15.78
C ASN A 92 -3.45 28.92 15.21
N PHE A 93 -4.60 28.66 15.83
CA PHE A 93 -5.59 27.69 15.41
C PHE A 93 -6.06 27.95 13.97
N SER A 94 -6.26 29.22 13.58
CA SER A 94 -6.65 29.57 12.21
C SER A 94 -5.61 29.14 11.18
N GLU A 95 -4.32 29.32 11.48
CA GLU A 95 -3.25 28.88 10.59
C GLU A 95 -3.12 27.35 10.60
N MET A 96 -3.22 26.72 11.76
CA MET A 96 -3.24 25.26 11.90
C MET A 96 -4.33 24.63 11.04
N TYR A 97 -5.56 25.13 11.16
CA TYR A 97 -6.70 24.65 10.38
C TYR A 97 -6.46 24.79 8.87
N ARG A 98 -5.93 25.94 8.43
CA ARG A 98 -5.61 26.20 7.01
C ARG A 98 -4.52 25.26 6.48
N GLN A 99 -3.50 24.96 7.29
CA GLN A 99 -2.47 23.99 6.92
C GLN A 99 -3.02 22.56 6.88
N CYS A 100 -3.91 22.21 7.80
CA CYS A 100 -4.58 20.92 7.79
C CYS A 100 -5.50 20.73 6.59
N GLN A 101 -6.21 21.77 6.14
CA GLN A 101 -6.95 21.73 4.88
C GLN A 101 -6.03 21.44 3.66
N ARG A 102 -4.77 21.86 3.71
CA ARG A 102 -3.75 21.58 2.68
C ARG A 102 -3.03 20.25 2.86
N ASP A 103 -3.47 19.39 3.78
CA ASP A 103 -2.85 18.10 4.06
C ASP A 103 -1.42 18.20 4.63
N ALA A 104 -1.12 19.25 5.39
CA ALA A 104 0.14 19.34 6.10
C ALA A 104 0.27 18.25 7.18
N ALA A 105 1.51 17.88 7.49
CA ALA A 105 1.80 17.01 8.64
C ALA A 105 1.71 17.82 9.94
N LEU A 106 1.20 17.18 11.00
CA LEU A 106 1.11 17.81 12.32
C LEU A 106 2.47 18.30 12.84
N TRP A 107 3.56 17.65 12.45
CA TRP A 107 4.92 18.09 12.81
C TRP A 107 5.19 19.53 12.40
N GLN A 108 4.89 19.86 11.14
CA GLN A 108 5.06 21.21 10.59
C GLN A 108 3.99 22.17 11.13
N THR A 109 2.75 21.68 11.26
CA THR A 109 1.62 22.50 11.66
C THR A 109 1.64 22.96 13.10
N LEU A 110 2.17 22.13 13.99
CA LEU A 110 2.35 22.47 15.41
C LEU A 110 3.73 23.06 15.69
N HIS A 111 4.57 23.31 14.66
CA HIS A 111 5.92 23.82 14.82
C HIS A 111 6.75 23.03 15.84
N LEU A 112 6.64 21.69 15.83
CA LEU A 112 7.30 20.82 16.81
C LEU A 112 8.83 20.86 16.69
N ASP A 113 9.35 21.32 15.56
CA ASP A 113 10.77 21.58 15.33
C ASP A 113 11.35 22.60 16.31
N GLN A 114 10.53 23.53 16.82
CA GLN A 114 10.97 24.53 17.80
C GLN A 114 11.09 23.96 19.22
N THR A 115 10.29 22.95 19.53
CA THR A 115 10.27 22.30 20.85
C THR A 115 11.20 21.09 20.93
N MET A 116 11.37 20.38 19.81
CA MET A 116 12.08 19.12 19.75
C MET A 116 12.93 19.06 18.48
N SER A 117 14.25 19.00 18.66
CA SER A 117 15.19 18.77 17.56
C SER A 117 15.27 17.27 17.26
N LEU A 118 14.74 16.85 16.10
CA LEU A 118 14.93 15.47 15.62
C LEU A 118 16.40 15.17 15.34
N ASP A 119 17.21 16.19 15.02
CA ASP A 119 18.65 16.04 14.80
C ASP A 119 19.39 15.69 16.08
N GLU A 120 18.96 16.24 17.21
CA GLU A 120 19.52 15.94 18.52
C GLU A 120 18.99 14.61 19.06
N LEU A 121 17.68 14.36 18.95
CA LEU A 121 17.03 13.16 19.46
C LEU A 121 17.48 11.87 18.74
N LEU A 122 17.68 11.96 17.42
CA LEU A 122 18.09 10.83 16.58
C LEU A 122 19.60 10.92 16.22
N ASN A 123 20.39 11.61 17.04
CA ASN A 123 21.82 11.70 16.83
C ASN A 123 22.51 10.37 17.19
N ILE A 124 22.99 9.65 16.18
CA ILE A 124 23.77 8.41 16.38
C ILE A 124 25.28 8.62 16.29
N SER A 125 25.76 9.83 16.02
CA SER A 125 27.20 10.10 15.82
C SER A 125 28.08 9.67 16.99
N GLN A 126 27.55 9.76 18.22
CA GLN A 126 28.24 9.27 19.42
C GLN A 126 28.47 7.76 19.35
N TYR A 127 27.42 6.98 19.06
CA TYR A 127 27.51 5.53 18.98
C TYR A 127 28.37 5.08 17.79
N THR A 128 28.19 5.73 16.64
CA THR A 128 29.03 5.50 15.45
C THR A 128 30.52 5.72 15.77
N GLY A 129 30.85 6.80 16.48
CA GLY A 129 32.23 7.09 16.90
C GLY A 129 32.78 6.04 17.88
N GLU A 130 32.02 5.65 18.89
CA GLU A 130 32.42 4.63 19.86
C GLU A 130 32.65 3.26 19.18
N ILE A 131 31.77 2.88 18.26
CA ILE A 131 31.84 1.63 17.49
C ILE A 131 33.10 1.61 16.61
N SER A 132 33.37 2.67 15.86
CA SER A 132 34.56 2.77 15.01
C SER A 132 35.85 2.69 15.82
N VAL A 133 35.93 3.39 16.96
CA VAL A 133 37.09 3.36 17.86
C VAL A 133 37.27 1.98 18.52
N ALA A 134 36.17 1.31 18.88
CA ALA A 134 36.23 -0.05 19.42
C ALA A 134 36.78 -1.02 18.38
N PHE A 135 36.39 -0.88 17.12
CA PHE A 135 36.84 -1.72 16.01
C PHE A 135 38.30 -1.50 15.61
N GLU A 136 38.79 -0.26 15.62
CA GLU A 136 40.22 0.03 15.37
C GLU A 136 41.14 -0.68 16.38
N LYS A 137 40.65 -0.89 17.61
CA LYS A 137 41.38 -1.54 18.70
C LYS A 137 41.31 -3.07 18.65
N VAL A 138 40.49 -3.66 17.76
CA VAL A 138 40.40 -5.12 17.64
C VAL A 138 41.69 -5.66 17.02
N ASN A 139 42.39 -6.49 17.80
CA ASN A 139 43.54 -7.23 17.32
C ASN A 139 43.12 -8.65 16.94
N ILE A 140 43.26 -9.00 15.65
CA ILE A 140 42.85 -10.31 15.14
C ILE A 140 44.00 -11.30 15.35
N THR A 141 43.85 -12.19 16.34
CA THR A 141 44.78 -13.29 16.56
C THR A 141 44.33 -14.51 15.78
N LEU A 142 45.08 -14.88 14.74
CA LEU A 142 44.87 -16.11 13.98
C LEU A 142 45.71 -17.24 14.56
N SER A 143 45.14 -18.44 14.58
CA SER A 143 45.93 -19.65 14.77
C SER A 143 46.89 -19.84 13.59
N PRO A 144 48.06 -20.46 13.80
CA PRO A 144 49.00 -20.75 12.72
C PRO A 144 48.30 -21.56 11.62
N ILE A 145 48.39 -21.08 10.39
CA ILE A 145 47.69 -21.65 9.24
C ILE A 145 48.61 -22.70 8.64
N SER A 146 48.21 -23.98 8.69
CA SER A 146 48.96 -25.05 8.03
C SER A 146 48.08 -25.73 6.99
N LEU A 147 48.40 -25.53 5.71
CA LEU A 147 47.69 -26.15 4.58
C LEU A 147 48.09 -27.61 4.43
N LEU A 148 49.39 -27.88 4.53
CA LEU A 148 49.97 -29.22 4.46
C LEU A 148 51.06 -29.37 5.50
N SER A 149 50.89 -30.35 6.39
CA SER A 149 51.95 -30.72 7.33
C SER A 149 53.18 -31.27 6.60
N GLN A 150 54.35 -31.13 7.20
CA GLN A 150 55.60 -31.65 6.63
C GLN A 150 55.49 -33.14 6.24
N ARG A 151 54.83 -33.95 7.08
CA ARG A 151 54.60 -35.38 6.78
C ARG A 151 53.78 -35.60 5.50
N GLN A 152 52.75 -34.79 5.27
CA GLN A 152 51.93 -34.90 4.05
C GLN A 152 52.72 -34.49 2.81
N ARG A 153 53.56 -33.45 2.93
CA ARG A 153 54.46 -33.00 1.86
C ARG A 153 55.46 -34.10 1.48
N ASP A 154 56.07 -34.73 2.48
CA ASP A 154 57.01 -35.83 2.30
C ASP A 154 56.33 -37.07 1.67
N VAL A 155 55.11 -37.40 2.09
CA VAL A 155 54.34 -38.51 1.52
C VAL A 155 54.01 -38.26 0.05
N LEU A 156 53.59 -37.04 -0.33
CA LEU A 156 53.31 -36.69 -1.72
C LEU A 156 54.56 -36.78 -2.61
N LEU A 157 55.69 -36.25 -2.14
CA LEU A 157 56.97 -36.36 -2.85
C LEU A 157 57.44 -37.81 -2.98
N ASN A 158 57.34 -38.60 -1.92
CA ASN A 158 57.75 -39.99 -1.97
C ASN A 158 56.82 -40.83 -2.87
N ALA A 159 55.51 -40.57 -2.86
CA ALA A 159 54.55 -41.24 -3.73
C ALA A 159 54.81 -40.90 -5.22
N SER A 160 55.07 -39.63 -5.54
CA SER A 160 55.40 -39.23 -6.92
C SER A 160 56.71 -39.84 -7.44
N ARG A 161 57.70 -40.04 -6.56
CA ARG A 161 58.95 -40.75 -6.87
C ARG A 161 58.75 -42.26 -6.98
N ALA A 162 57.89 -42.84 -6.14
CA ALA A 162 57.56 -44.27 -6.19
C ALA A 162 56.73 -44.64 -7.42
N GLY A 163 55.98 -43.69 -7.98
CA GLY A 163 55.19 -43.85 -9.20
C GLY A 163 56.00 -43.84 -10.51
N GLN A 164 57.33 -43.87 -10.46
CA GLN A 164 58.16 -43.95 -11.65
C GLN A 164 58.04 -45.36 -12.28
N PRO A 165 57.76 -45.47 -13.59
CA PRO A 165 57.63 -46.75 -14.27
C PRO A 165 58.98 -47.47 -14.29
N PRO A 166 58.97 -48.81 -14.45
CA PRO A 166 60.20 -49.54 -14.75
C PRO A 166 60.80 -49.09 -16.08
N ASP A 167 62.07 -49.43 -16.29
CA ASP A 167 62.73 -49.19 -17.57
C ASP A 167 62.09 -50.05 -18.67
N PHE A 168 61.28 -49.41 -19.52
CA PHE A 168 60.65 -50.04 -20.68
C PHE A 168 61.53 -50.01 -21.94
N THR A 169 62.75 -49.48 -21.88
CA THR A 169 63.69 -49.47 -23.02
C THR A 169 63.83 -50.85 -23.68
N PRO A 170 64.09 -51.96 -22.95
CA PRO A 170 64.21 -53.28 -23.58
C PRO A 170 62.88 -53.77 -24.17
N THR A 171 61.75 -53.42 -23.54
CA THR A 171 60.41 -53.78 -24.05
C THR A 171 60.10 -53.04 -25.35
N LEU A 172 60.42 -51.74 -25.43
CA LEU A 172 60.25 -50.93 -26.64
C LEU A 172 61.17 -51.42 -27.77
N GLU A 173 62.39 -51.86 -27.46
CA GLU A 173 63.31 -52.44 -28.44
C GLU A 173 62.75 -53.74 -29.03
N GLN A 174 62.17 -54.60 -28.19
CA GLN A 174 61.52 -55.84 -28.64
C GLN A 174 60.24 -55.57 -29.44
N LEU A 175 59.44 -54.57 -29.06
CA LEU A 175 58.21 -54.16 -29.76
C LEU A 175 58.48 -53.56 -31.15
N ASN A 176 59.69 -53.06 -31.41
CA ASN A 176 60.08 -52.54 -32.71
C ASN A 176 60.55 -53.63 -33.69
N GLN A 177 60.61 -54.89 -33.26
CA GLN A 177 60.95 -56.01 -34.15
C GLN A 177 59.72 -56.48 -34.94
N ASN A 178 59.94 -56.87 -36.20
CA ASN A 178 58.89 -57.46 -37.02
C ASN A 178 58.46 -58.81 -36.45
N VAL A 179 57.16 -59.08 -36.43
CA VAL A 179 56.57 -60.35 -35.94
C VAL A 179 57.01 -61.55 -36.80
N THR A 180 57.25 -61.30 -38.09
CA THR A 180 57.74 -62.30 -39.06
C THR A 180 59.10 -61.91 -39.63
N GLN A 181 59.88 -62.90 -40.07
CA GLN A 181 61.15 -62.66 -40.77
C GLN A 181 60.98 -61.98 -42.15
N GLY A 182 59.77 -61.99 -42.71
CA GLY A 182 59.44 -61.40 -44.02
C GLY A 182 57.94 -61.20 -44.19
N SER A 183 57.54 -60.52 -45.27
CA SER A 183 56.14 -60.23 -45.60
C SER A 183 55.41 -61.51 -46.03
N LEU A 184 54.36 -61.89 -45.29
CA LEU A 184 53.50 -63.01 -45.67
C LEU A 184 52.76 -62.73 -46.98
N LEU A 185 52.45 -61.45 -47.24
CA LEU A 185 51.86 -61.00 -48.50
C LEU A 185 52.81 -61.16 -49.70
N ASP A 186 54.10 -60.87 -49.51
CA ASP A 186 55.12 -61.04 -50.56
C ASP A 186 55.30 -62.53 -50.88
N LEU A 187 55.36 -63.38 -49.83
CA LEU A 187 55.41 -64.83 -50.00
C LEU A 187 54.15 -65.37 -50.70
N ALA A 188 52.96 -64.87 -50.34
CA ALA A 188 51.71 -65.22 -51.00
C ALA A 188 51.72 -64.83 -52.50
N ALA A 189 52.26 -63.66 -52.83
CA ALA A 189 52.40 -63.20 -54.21
C ALA A 189 53.39 -64.06 -55.02
N GLU A 190 54.49 -64.49 -54.41
CA GLU A 190 55.45 -65.41 -55.03
C GLU A 190 54.84 -66.78 -55.30
N LEU A 191 54.04 -67.32 -54.37
CA LEU A 191 53.33 -68.60 -54.57
C LEU A 191 52.31 -68.53 -55.71
N GLU A 192 51.60 -67.40 -55.87
CA GLU A 192 50.69 -67.18 -56.99
C GLU A 192 51.43 -67.10 -58.34
N GLN A 193 52.55 -66.37 -58.39
CA GLN A 193 53.39 -66.31 -59.59
C GLN A 193 53.98 -67.68 -59.96
N LEU A 194 54.24 -68.54 -58.97
CA LEU A 194 54.69 -69.91 -59.18
C LEU A 194 53.54 -70.80 -59.68
N ALA A 195 52.32 -70.61 -59.14
CA ALA A 195 51.12 -71.34 -59.54
C ALA A 195 50.79 -71.16 -61.04
N ASP A 196 51.08 -69.99 -61.62
CA ASP A 196 50.86 -69.70 -63.03
C ASP A 196 51.83 -70.44 -63.98
N LYS A 197 52.89 -71.07 -63.45
CA LYS A 197 53.94 -71.77 -64.22
C LYS A 197 53.90 -73.30 -64.09
N VAL A 198 52.95 -73.86 -63.33
CA VAL A 198 52.88 -75.31 -63.02
C VAL A 198 51.58 -75.97 -63.51
N ASP A 199 51.53 -77.30 -63.50
CA ASP A 199 50.38 -78.13 -63.89
C ASP A 199 49.15 -77.92 -62.99
N VAL A 200 47.96 -78.24 -63.53
CA VAL A 200 46.64 -77.87 -62.96
C VAL A 200 46.44 -78.32 -61.51
N GLY A 201 46.96 -79.50 -61.11
CA GLY A 201 46.82 -80.00 -59.74
C GLY A 201 47.60 -79.19 -58.71
N VAL A 202 48.88 -78.87 -58.99
CA VAL A 202 49.77 -78.12 -58.08
C VAL A 202 49.40 -76.64 -58.03
N ARG A 203 48.80 -76.11 -59.10
CA ARG A 203 48.33 -74.72 -59.19
C ARG A 203 47.26 -74.38 -58.15
N GLU A 204 46.29 -75.27 -57.95
CA GLU A 204 45.20 -75.02 -57.00
C GLU A 204 45.70 -75.09 -55.55
N ASP A 205 46.63 -75.98 -55.24
CA ASP A 205 47.27 -76.08 -53.92
C ASP A 205 48.09 -74.81 -53.60
N LEU A 206 48.93 -74.34 -54.55
CA LEU A 206 49.72 -73.11 -54.37
C LEU A 206 48.84 -71.88 -54.18
N ARG A 207 47.71 -71.78 -54.91
CA ARG A 207 46.73 -70.69 -54.73
C ARG A 207 45.96 -70.80 -53.42
N ALA A 208 45.68 -72.02 -52.96
CA ALA A 208 45.05 -72.24 -51.66
C ALA A 208 45.98 -71.83 -50.51
N ASP A 209 47.27 -72.16 -50.59
CA ASP A 209 48.26 -71.76 -49.58
C ASP A 209 48.56 -70.26 -49.63
N ALA A 210 48.57 -69.63 -50.81
CA ALA A 210 48.65 -68.16 -50.94
C ALA A 210 47.44 -67.45 -50.28
N ARG A 211 46.21 -67.99 -50.43
CA ARG A 211 45.03 -67.47 -49.71
C ARG A 211 45.17 -67.61 -48.20
N LYS A 212 45.60 -68.78 -47.71
CA LYS A 212 45.85 -68.99 -46.28
C LYS A 212 46.91 -68.03 -45.72
N LEU A 213 47.97 -67.72 -46.47
CA LEU A 213 48.97 -66.75 -46.06
C LEU A 213 48.40 -65.34 -45.92
N ARG A 214 47.47 -64.94 -46.78
CA ARG A 214 46.77 -63.64 -46.65
C ARG A 214 45.78 -63.62 -45.48
N GLU A 215 45.03 -64.69 -45.28
CA GLU A 215 44.15 -64.84 -44.11
C GLU A 215 44.96 -64.79 -42.81
N LEU A 216 46.13 -65.46 -42.79
CA LEU A 216 47.05 -65.44 -41.66
C LEU A 216 47.66 -64.05 -41.44
N ASP A 217 47.97 -63.30 -42.49
CA ASP A 217 48.45 -61.92 -42.40
C ASP A 217 47.39 -60.98 -41.81
N GLU A 218 46.14 -61.08 -42.26
CA GLU A 218 45.01 -60.32 -41.70
C GLU A 218 44.74 -60.69 -40.23
N GLU A 219 44.77 -61.98 -39.88
CA GLU A 219 44.65 -62.47 -38.51
C GLU A 219 45.83 -62.00 -37.64
N MET A 220 47.06 -62.00 -38.18
CA MET A 220 48.25 -61.54 -37.48
C MET A 220 48.24 -60.03 -37.25
N GLN A 221 47.78 -59.26 -38.24
CA GLN A 221 47.69 -57.81 -38.14
C GLN A 221 46.69 -57.40 -37.05
N THR A 222 45.53 -58.04 -37.01
CA THR A 222 44.48 -57.77 -36.01
C THR A 222 44.83 -58.31 -34.62
N SER A 223 45.41 -59.51 -34.53
CA SER A 223 45.70 -60.18 -33.25
C SER A 223 46.99 -59.71 -32.59
N PHE A 224 47.96 -59.20 -33.35
CA PHE A 224 49.28 -58.82 -32.83
C PHE A 224 49.66 -57.38 -33.17
N SER A 225 49.60 -56.96 -34.43
CA SER A 225 50.12 -55.64 -34.85
C SER A 225 49.38 -54.48 -34.17
N GLU A 226 48.04 -54.50 -34.15
CA GLU A 226 47.22 -53.48 -33.47
C GLU A 226 47.46 -53.43 -31.93
N PRO A 227 47.37 -54.56 -31.18
CA PRO A 227 47.69 -54.56 -29.75
C PRO A 227 49.13 -54.13 -29.41
N LEU A 228 50.12 -54.51 -30.23
CA LEU A 228 51.53 -54.14 -30.01
C LEU A 228 51.75 -52.64 -30.22
N GLN A 229 51.12 -52.05 -31.25
CA GLN A 229 51.13 -50.62 -31.47
C GLN A 229 50.46 -49.87 -30.31
N SER A 230 49.29 -50.35 -29.85
CA SER A 230 48.60 -49.79 -28.69
C SER A 230 49.46 -49.90 -27.41
N LEU A 231 50.14 -51.02 -27.19
CA LEU A 231 51.05 -51.21 -26.07
C LEU A 231 52.22 -50.22 -26.12
N LYS A 232 52.82 -49.99 -27.29
CA LYS A 232 53.89 -49.00 -27.49
C LYS A 232 53.43 -47.58 -27.14
N GLU A 233 52.24 -47.19 -27.60
CA GLU A 233 51.64 -45.89 -27.29
C GLU A 233 51.35 -45.74 -25.79
N ASN A 234 50.79 -46.78 -25.16
CA ASN A 234 50.53 -46.81 -23.73
C ASN A 234 51.82 -46.71 -22.90
N ILE A 235 52.91 -47.39 -23.31
CA ILE A 235 54.22 -47.29 -22.66
C ILE A 235 54.75 -45.84 -22.73
N HIS A 236 54.70 -45.21 -23.91
CA HIS A 236 55.12 -43.81 -24.05
C HIS A 236 54.25 -42.83 -23.23
N SER A 237 52.94 -43.06 -23.18
CA SER A 237 52.00 -42.29 -22.36
C SER A 237 52.33 -42.40 -20.86
N VAL A 238 52.57 -43.61 -20.36
CA VAL A 238 52.95 -43.86 -18.96
C VAL A 238 54.31 -43.24 -18.64
N GLN A 239 55.32 -43.40 -19.51
CA GLN A 239 56.65 -42.81 -19.30
C GLN A 239 56.60 -41.28 -19.24
N SER A 240 55.89 -40.65 -20.18
CA SER A 240 55.77 -39.19 -20.23
C SER A 240 54.95 -38.63 -19.07
N GLY A 241 53.86 -39.30 -18.68
CA GLY A 241 53.04 -38.91 -17.53
C GLY A 241 53.76 -39.05 -16.20
N ALA A 242 54.48 -40.15 -16.00
CA ALA A 242 55.23 -40.38 -14.77
C ALA A 242 56.46 -39.47 -14.62
N ALA A 243 57.15 -39.16 -15.71
CA ALA A 243 58.24 -38.17 -15.69
C ALA A 243 57.75 -36.78 -15.26
N GLN A 244 56.51 -36.42 -15.59
CA GLN A 244 55.89 -35.15 -15.18
C GLN A 244 55.31 -35.19 -13.77
N LEU A 245 55.02 -36.37 -13.22
CA LEU A 245 54.35 -36.52 -11.92
C LEU A 245 55.16 -35.90 -10.77
N GLU A 246 56.47 -36.11 -10.73
CA GLU A 246 57.33 -35.48 -9.70
C GLU A 246 57.38 -33.96 -9.88
N ALA A 247 57.46 -33.47 -11.13
CA ALA A 247 57.49 -32.05 -11.43
C ALA A 247 56.19 -31.34 -11.02
N TRP A 248 55.03 -31.93 -11.36
CA TRP A 248 53.72 -31.41 -10.96
C TRP A 248 53.51 -31.45 -9.44
N THR A 249 53.98 -32.53 -8.79
CA THR A 249 53.89 -32.64 -7.33
C THR A 249 54.72 -31.56 -6.64
N LYS A 250 55.96 -31.31 -7.11
CA LYS A 250 56.79 -30.21 -6.61
C LYS A 250 56.11 -28.86 -6.80
N ALA A 251 55.66 -28.56 -8.02
CA ALA A 251 54.97 -27.31 -8.32
C ALA A 251 53.72 -27.08 -7.45
N ALA A 252 52.93 -28.13 -7.20
CA ALA A 252 51.76 -28.06 -6.34
C ALA A 252 52.14 -27.80 -4.86
N LEU A 253 53.20 -28.46 -4.37
CA LEU A 253 53.71 -28.24 -3.01
C LEU A 253 54.28 -26.83 -2.82
N ASP A 254 55.00 -26.32 -3.81
CA ASP A 254 55.52 -24.95 -3.81
C ASP A 254 54.36 -23.94 -3.79
N LYS A 255 53.34 -24.15 -4.62
CA LYS A 255 52.13 -23.31 -4.62
C LYS A 255 51.38 -23.36 -3.29
N ALA A 256 51.31 -24.53 -2.65
CA ALA A 256 50.73 -24.67 -1.33
C ALA A 256 51.53 -23.88 -0.26
N SER A 257 52.87 -23.90 -0.33
CA SER A 257 53.73 -23.10 0.57
C SER A 257 53.54 -21.60 0.35
N GLU A 258 53.56 -21.13 -0.90
CA GLU A 258 53.31 -19.72 -1.23
C GLU A 258 51.94 -19.25 -0.69
N THR A 259 50.93 -20.12 -0.78
CA THR A 259 49.59 -19.83 -0.28
C THR A 259 49.56 -19.78 1.25
N GLU A 260 50.27 -20.69 1.92
CA GLU A 260 50.42 -20.69 3.39
C GLU A 260 51.06 -19.37 3.87
N GLU A 261 52.16 -18.95 3.25
CA GLU A 261 52.84 -17.68 3.56
C GLU A 261 51.98 -16.44 3.26
N PHE A 262 51.19 -16.47 2.18
CA PHE A 262 50.25 -15.39 1.87
C PHE A 262 49.17 -15.30 2.94
N LEU A 263 48.56 -16.43 3.33
CA LEU A 263 47.51 -16.47 4.33
C LEU A 263 48.04 -16.03 5.70
N GLU A 264 49.21 -16.50 6.13
CA GLU A 264 49.80 -16.07 7.41
C GLU A 264 50.05 -14.55 7.48
N ARG A 265 50.42 -13.94 6.36
CA ARG A 265 50.71 -12.50 6.29
C ARG A 265 49.47 -11.63 6.11
N GLU A 266 48.56 -12.01 5.21
CA GLU A 266 47.47 -11.13 4.76
C GLU A 266 46.11 -11.48 5.37
N MET A 267 45.91 -12.69 5.92
CA MET A 267 44.58 -13.09 6.40
C MET A 267 44.06 -12.18 7.52
N ALA A 268 44.92 -11.71 8.42
CA ALA A 268 44.53 -10.74 9.45
C ALA A 268 44.06 -9.42 8.85
N ASN A 269 44.76 -8.92 7.82
CA ASN A 269 44.41 -7.69 7.11
C ASN A 269 43.10 -7.85 6.32
N ILE A 270 42.93 -8.99 5.64
CA ILE A 270 41.71 -9.31 4.90
C ILE A 270 40.51 -9.34 5.85
N ILE A 271 40.60 -10.09 6.96
CA ILE A 271 39.51 -10.16 7.94
C ILE A 271 39.23 -8.77 8.51
N LYS A 272 40.26 -7.98 8.81
CA LYS A 272 40.10 -6.60 9.30
C LYS A 272 39.34 -5.73 8.30
N ASN A 273 39.73 -5.76 7.02
CA ASN A 273 39.12 -4.95 5.97
C ASN A 273 37.69 -5.39 5.65
N GLU A 274 37.43 -6.70 5.53
CA GLU A 274 36.08 -7.22 5.30
C GLU A 274 35.14 -6.92 6.47
N THR A 275 35.64 -7.02 7.70
CA THR A 275 34.84 -6.67 8.88
C THR A 275 34.57 -5.16 8.95
N TRP A 276 35.53 -4.33 8.54
CA TRP A 276 35.34 -2.89 8.43
C TRP A 276 34.28 -2.52 7.38
N ALA A 277 34.36 -3.12 6.19
CA ALA A 277 33.37 -2.91 5.14
C ALA A 277 31.95 -3.29 5.60
N PHE A 278 31.81 -4.43 6.30
CA PHE A 278 30.54 -4.85 6.89
C PHE A 278 30.03 -3.85 7.95
N LEU A 279 30.92 -3.30 8.78
CA LEU A 279 30.56 -2.32 9.79
C LEU A 279 30.08 -1.00 9.16
N GLU A 280 30.78 -0.53 8.13
CA GLU A 280 30.43 0.68 7.39
C GLU A 280 29.06 0.52 6.73
N GLU A 281 28.78 -0.63 6.13
CA GLU A 281 27.47 -0.95 5.56
C GLU A 281 26.36 -0.94 6.63
N LEU A 282 26.61 -1.53 7.80
CA LEU A 282 25.67 -1.48 8.92
C LEU A 282 25.40 -0.04 9.40
N LEU A 283 26.42 0.79 9.52
CA LEU A 283 26.28 2.19 9.94
C LEU A 283 25.50 3.00 8.90
N ASP A 284 25.76 2.78 7.62
CA ASP A 284 25.03 3.40 6.51
C ASP A 284 23.53 3.04 6.53
N PHE A 285 23.17 1.80 6.88
CA PHE A 285 21.78 1.41 7.10
C PHE A 285 21.10 2.24 8.21
N PHE A 286 21.79 2.46 9.33
CA PHE A 286 21.23 3.27 10.43
C PHE A 286 21.10 4.74 10.04
N GLU A 287 22.09 5.31 9.37
CA GLU A 287 22.04 6.68 8.87
C GLU A 287 20.89 6.88 7.87
N THR A 288 20.77 5.97 6.92
CA THR A 288 19.67 5.95 5.93
C THR A 288 18.31 5.83 6.62
N TYR A 289 18.18 4.92 7.59
CA TYR A 289 16.93 4.75 8.33
C TYR A 289 16.54 6.00 9.12
N ILE A 290 17.49 6.66 9.79
CA ILE A 290 17.24 7.90 10.54
C ILE A 290 16.85 9.04 9.59
N SER A 291 17.55 9.17 8.47
CA SER A 291 17.21 10.16 7.44
C SER A 291 15.78 9.95 6.91
N TRP A 292 15.44 8.69 6.60
CA TRP A 292 14.07 8.31 6.23
C TRP A 292 13.07 8.63 7.34
N ALA A 293 13.36 8.27 8.59
CA ALA A 293 12.45 8.51 9.73
C ALA A 293 12.21 10.02 9.94
N LYS A 294 13.25 10.85 9.87
CA LYS A 294 13.14 12.32 9.93
C LYS A 294 12.25 12.85 8.80
N SER A 295 12.50 12.44 7.57
CA SER A 295 11.70 12.86 6.41
C SER A 295 10.23 12.44 6.54
N ARG A 296 9.98 11.19 6.96
CA ARG A 296 8.61 10.69 7.14
C ARG A 296 7.89 11.37 8.30
N LEU A 297 8.54 11.57 9.45
CA LEU A 297 7.93 12.25 10.60
C LEU A 297 7.59 13.71 10.30
N THR A 298 8.47 14.42 9.58
CA THR A 298 8.27 15.82 9.24
C THR A 298 7.27 16.02 8.10
N GLY A 299 7.20 15.07 7.15
CA GLY A 299 6.43 15.23 5.92
C GLY A 299 5.16 14.40 5.86
N ASP A 300 5.21 13.11 6.21
CA ASP A 300 4.21 12.14 5.75
C ASP A 300 3.42 11.44 6.85
N VAL A 301 3.94 11.43 8.06
CA VAL A 301 3.29 10.84 9.24
C VAL A 301 2.39 11.88 9.88
N ALA A 302 1.25 11.43 10.41
CA ALA A 302 0.28 12.27 11.12
C ALA A 302 -0.18 13.50 10.30
N ARG A 303 -0.55 13.26 9.04
CA ARG A 303 -1.24 14.24 8.18
C ARG A 303 -2.55 14.69 8.84
N CYS A 304 -2.84 15.99 8.89
CA CYS A 304 -3.98 16.53 9.62
C CYS A 304 -5.23 16.86 8.78
N LYS A 305 -5.24 16.51 7.49
CA LYS A 305 -6.44 16.64 6.64
C LYS A 305 -7.70 15.98 7.20
N PRO A 306 -7.66 14.76 7.79
CA PRO A 306 -8.85 14.16 8.37
C PRO A 306 -9.46 14.99 9.51
N ILE A 307 -8.63 15.73 10.26
CA ILE A 307 -9.08 16.61 11.34
C ILE A 307 -9.82 17.81 10.75
N ALA A 308 -9.23 18.48 9.75
CA ALA A 308 -9.87 19.58 9.05
C ALA A 308 -11.21 19.14 8.42
N GLN A 309 -11.23 18.00 7.73
CA GLN A 309 -12.45 17.44 7.14
C GLN A 309 -13.53 17.13 8.19
N THR A 310 -13.15 16.66 9.37
CA THR A 310 -14.11 16.42 10.45
C THR A 310 -14.76 17.72 10.90
N LEU A 311 -13.98 18.80 11.03
CA LEU A 311 -14.51 20.13 11.36
C LEU A 311 -15.41 20.69 10.26
N ASP A 312 -15.00 20.55 8.99
CA ASP A 312 -15.81 20.94 7.82
C ASP A 312 -17.15 20.18 7.79
N ASN A 313 -17.13 18.89 8.11
CA ASN A 313 -18.35 18.08 8.16
C ASN A 313 -19.26 18.50 9.31
N VAL A 314 -18.72 18.86 10.47
CA VAL A 314 -19.51 19.36 11.61
C VAL A 314 -20.15 20.70 11.27
N GLU A 315 -19.42 21.59 10.60
CA GLU A 315 -19.95 22.84 10.06
C GLU A 315 -21.11 22.56 9.11
N ALA A 316 -20.89 21.74 8.07
CA ALA A 316 -21.91 21.42 7.08
C ALA A 316 -23.17 20.79 7.71
N ILE A 317 -23.01 19.85 8.65
CA ILE A 317 -24.14 19.23 9.36
C ILE A 317 -24.91 20.28 10.17
N THR A 318 -24.21 21.12 10.91
CA THR A 318 -24.85 22.08 11.81
C THR A 318 -25.52 23.22 11.04
N CYS A 319 -24.85 23.73 10.02
CA CYS A 319 -25.29 24.89 9.25
C CYS A 319 -26.32 24.51 8.18
N ASP A 320 -25.95 23.60 7.28
CA ASP A 320 -26.77 23.30 6.09
C ASP A 320 -27.95 22.37 6.41
N TYR A 321 -27.83 21.52 7.43
CA TYR A 321 -28.93 20.60 7.79
C TYR A 321 -29.73 21.10 8.99
N ILE A 322 -29.10 21.45 10.10
CA ILE A 322 -29.84 21.79 11.34
C ILE A 322 -30.38 23.22 11.27
N LEU A 323 -29.50 24.21 11.09
CA LEU A 323 -29.86 25.62 11.16
C LEU A 323 -30.70 26.06 9.95
N ASP A 324 -30.36 25.61 8.75
CA ASP A 324 -31.18 25.86 7.56
C ASP A 324 -32.57 25.21 7.66
N SER A 325 -32.68 23.99 8.20
CA SER A 325 -34.00 23.38 8.46
C SER A 325 -34.80 24.16 9.51
N LEU A 326 -34.14 24.62 10.58
CA LEU A 326 -34.78 25.47 11.59
C LEU A 326 -35.24 26.80 10.97
N ASN A 327 -34.45 27.35 10.06
CA ASN A 327 -34.76 28.57 9.31
C ASN A 327 -35.97 28.38 8.40
N ALA A 328 -36.00 27.31 7.63
CA ALA A 328 -37.15 26.95 6.81
C ALA A 328 -38.41 26.68 7.65
N PHE A 329 -38.25 26.07 8.83
CA PHE A 329 -39.35 25.75 9.75
C PHE A 329 -40.01 27.01 10.31
N TRP A 330 -39.25 27.94 10.90
CA TRP A 330 -39.83 29.17 11.45
C TRP A 330 -40.39 30.06 10.34
N PHE A 331 -39.75 30.10 9.16
CA PHE A 331 -40.23 30.87 8.02
C PHE A 331 -41.61 30.36 7.55
N SER A 332 -41.76 29.03 7.46
CA SER A 332 -43.02 28.38 7.09
C SER A 332 -44.12 28.65 8.12
N LEU A 333 -43.84 28.47 9.42
CA LEU A 333 -44.79 28.76 10.50
C LEU A 333 -45.15 30.25 10.58
N GLY A 334 -44.19 31.13 10.34
CA GLY A 334 -44.39 32.58 10.25
C GLY A 334 -45.41 32.92 9.16
N TRP A 335 -45.30 32.31 7.99
CA TRP A 335 -46.25 32.50 6.89
C TRP A 335 -47.64 31.94 7.22
N CYS A 336 -47.71 30.79 7.88
CA CYS A 336 -48.98 30.26 8.41
C CYS A 336 -49.63 31.25 9.39
N THR A 337 -48.86 31.84 10.30
CA THR A 337 -49.33 32.86 11.25
C THR A 337 -49.85 34.09 10.51
N PHE A 338 -49.10 34.57 9.51
CA PHE A 338 -49.46 35.75 8.74
C PHE A 338 -50.81 35.57 8.03
N PHE A 339 -51.04 34.40 7.40
CA PHE A 339 -52.31 34.11 6.75
C PHE A 339 -53.45 33.69 7.69
N LEU A 340 -53.15 33.38 8.95
CA LEU A 340 -54.17 33.03 9.94
C LEU A 340 -55.12 34.20 10.22
N LEU A 341 -54.61 35.45 10.25
CA LEU A 341 -55.43 36.66 10.43
C LEU A 341 -56.47 36.90 9.32
N PRO A 342 -56.11 36.99 8.02
CA PRO A 342 -57.10 37.13 6.96
C PRO A 342 -58.01 35.90 6.87
N SER A 343 -57.50 34.70 7.16
CA SER A 343 -58.30 33.48 7.20
C SER A 343 -59.41 33.56 8.25
N ILE A 344 -59.12 34.03 9.47
CA ILE A 344 -60.15 34.23 10.51
C ILE A 344 -61.27 35.15 10.02
N ILE A 345 -60.92 36.29 9.40
CA ILE A 345 -61.91 37.27 8.90
C ILE A 345 -62.83 36.62 7.86
N LEU A 346 -62.24 35.90 6.89
CA LEU A 346 -63.00 35.18 5.86
C LEU A 346 -63.85 34.08 6.47
N THR A 347 -63.30 33.28 7.39
CA THR A 347 -64.02 32.18 8.04
C THR A 347 -65.22 32.68 8.85
N VAL A 348 -65.10 33.79 9.59
CA VAL A 348 -66.24 34.40 10.31
C VAL A 348 -67.31 34.89 9.33
N ARG A 349 -66.91 35.52 8.22
CA ARG A 349 -67.84 35.97 7.17
C ARG A 349 -68.56 34.78 6.52
N LEU A 350 -67.84 33.72 6.15
CA LEU A 350 -68.42 32.50 5.59
C LEU A 350 -69.32 31.77 6.59
N ALA A 351 -68.96 31.71 7.87
CA ALA A 351 -69.77 31.05 8.89
C ALA A 351 -71.19 31.64 8.97
N LYS A 352 -71.35 32.95 8.76
CA LYS A 352 -72.66 33.62 8.67
C LYS A 352 -73.53 33.09 7.51
N PHE A 353 -72.90 32.68 6.40
CA PHE A 353 -73.60 32.12 5.23
C PHE A 353 -73.89 30.62 5.35
N TYR A 354 -73.24 29.91 6.28
CA TYR A 354 -73.43 28.46 6.47
C TYR A 354 -74.32 28.12 7.67
N ARG A 355 -74.28 28.91 8.75
CA ARG A 355 -75.11 28.65 9.96
C ARG A 355 -76.59 28.87 9.70
N ARG A 356 -77.45 27.99 10.23
CA ARG A 356 -78.92 28.15 10.20
C ARG A 356 -79.32 29.21 11.25
N MET A 357 -80.17 30.17 10.86
CA MET A 357 -80.73 31.16 11.80
C MET A 357 -82.05 30.67 12.39
N ASN A 358 -82.34 31.04 13.64
CA ASN A 358 -83.56 30.61 14.33
C ASN A 358 -84.80 31.45 13.94
N PHE A 359 -84.59 32.67 13.44
CA PHE A 359 -85.66 33.61 13.06
C PHE A 359 -85.34 34.24 11.70
N ALA A 360 -86.37 34.50 10.90
CA ALA A 360 -86.29 35.30 9.68
C ALA A 360 -87.18 36.53 9.87
N ASP A 361 -86.66 37.72 9.63
CA ASP A 361 -87.46 38.94 9.62
C ASP A 361 -88.42 38.89 8.43
N VAL A 362 -89.67 38.53 8.70
CA VAL A 362 -90.75 38.62 7.71
C VAL A 362 -91.25 40.06 7.75
N TYR A 363 -90.96 40.83 6.70
CA TYR A 363 -91.56 42.16 6.52
C TYR A 363 -93.08 41.99 6.33
N ARG A 364 -93.88 42.30 7.36
CA ARG A 364 -95.34 42.39 7.24
C ARG A 364 -95.70 43.78 6.70
N PRO A 365 -96.44 43.89 5.57
CA PRO A 365 -96.98 45.18 5.14
C PRO A 365 -98.05 45.67 6.14
N PRO A 366 -98.21 47.00 6.31
CA PRO A 366 -99.12 47.55 7.32
C PRO A 366 -100.59 47.23 7.00
N THR A 367 -101.29 46.69 7.99
CA THR A 367 -102.74 46.43 7.97
C THR A 367 -103.50 47.75 8.17
N PHE A 368 -104.38 48.09 7.23
CA PHE A 368 -105.34 49.20 7.34
C PHE A 368 -106.47 48.83 8.31
N ASP A 369 -106.56 49.52 9.45
CA ASP A 369 -107.68 49.41 10.40
C ASP A 369 -108.87 50.27 9.95
N PHE A 370 -110.01 49.64 9.67
CA PHE A 370 -111.29 50.32 9.43
C PHE A 370 -111.96 50.69 10.76
N TYR A 371 -112.03 51.98 11.08
CA TYR A 371 -112.82 52.51 12.21
C TYR A 371 -114.33 52.38 11.95
N LYS A 372 -115.05 51.74 12.89
CA LYS A 372 -116.52 51.66 12.94
C LYS A 372 -117.06 52.81 13.80
N ILE A 373 -117.88 53.69 13.21
CA ILE A 373 -118.55 54.81 13.91
C ILE A 373 -119.74 54.28 14.73
N PRO A 374 -119.94 54.68 16.01
CA PRO A 374 -121.07 54.23 16.83
C PRO A 374 -122.37 54.98 16.50
N ARG A 375 -123.51 54.27 16.47
CA ARG A 375 -124.86 54.87 16.39
C ARG A 375 -125.40 55.18 17.80
N PRO A 376 -126.15 56.28 17.99
CA PRO A 376 -126.73 56.65 19.28
C PRO A 376 -127.98 55.83 19.62
N SER A 377 -128.19 55.53 20.91
CA SER A 377 -129.39 54.87 21.43
C SER A 377 -130.52 55.86 21.66
N THR A 378 -131.71 55.58 21.13
CA THR A 378 -132.95 56.26 21.50
C THR A 378 -133.47 55.71 22.85
N ARG A 379 -133.83 56.61 23.77
CA ARG A 379 -134.65 56.35 24.96
C ARG A 379 -136.08 56.83 24.64
N HIS A 380 -137.06 56.13 25.20
CA HIS A 380 -138.52 56.25 25.01
C HIS A 380 -139.08 57.62 24.63
#